data_AF-A0A811QAJ3-F1
#
_entry.id   AF-A0A811QAJ3-F1
#
_cell.length_a   1.000
_cell.length_b   1.000
_cell.length_c   1.000
_cell.angle_alpha   90.00
_cell.angle_beta   90.00
_cell.angle_gamma   90.00
#
_symmetry.space_group_name_H-M   'P 1'
#
loop_
_entity.id
_entity.type
_entity.pdbx_description
1 polymer ?
#
loop_
_entity_poly.entity_id
_entity_poly.type
_entity_poly.pdbx_seq_one_letter_code
_entity_poly.pdbx_strand_id
1 'polypeptide(L)'
;MQSDSNPMHLHGHDMFVLAHGLGNYDAARDVASYNLVDPPLKNTVVVPRLGWVAVRFVADNPGTWYIHCHFDFHLSMGMVAVFIVEDGSTVDTSLPPPPEDLPKCGSNKGGLDLPPVEFFYLQNEQSRKTVPGK
;
A
#
# COMPACT_ATOMS: atom_id res chain seq x y z
N MET A 1 -4.70 24.11 -11.65
CA MET A 1 -3.85 23.46 -10.62
C MET A 1 -4.25 21.99 -10.53
N GLN A 2 -3.78 21.18 -11.45
CA GLN A 2 -4.09 19.75 -11.47
C GLN A 2 -2.75 19.08 -11.78
N SER A 3 -2.20 18.28 -10.85
CA SER A 3 -0.95 17.58 -11.13
C SER A 3 -1.22 16.61 -12.29
N ASP A 4 -0.38 16.64 -13.32
CA ASP A 4 -0.52 15.78 -14.52
C ASP A 4 -0.23 14.30 -14.24
N SER A 5 -0.03 13.96 -12.98
CA SER A 5 0.20 12.61 -12.50
C SER A 5 0.09 12.52 -10.97
N ASN A 6 -0.05 11.31 -10.46
CA ASN A 6 -0.06 10.99 -9.04
C ASN A 6 1.13 10.06 -8.71
N PRO A 7 2.18 10.52 -8.02
CA PRO A 7 3.27 9.65 -7.59
C PRO A 7 2.79 8.80 -6.41
N MET A 8 2.49 7.53 -6.66
CA MET A 8 2.06 6.58 -5.64
C MET A 8 3.27 5.90 -5.00
N HIS A 9 3.39 6.03 -3.68
CA HIS A 9 4.47 5.47 -2.86
C HIS A 9 3.91 4.38 -1.94
N LEU A 10 4.62 3.26 -1.84
CA LEU A 10 4.31 2.15 -0.92
C LEU A 10 5.42 2.08 0.14
N HIS A 11 5.01 2.07 1.41
CA HIS A 11 5.92 1.89 2.54
C HIS A 11 6.26 0.40 2.70
N GLY A 12 7.42 0.10 3.31
CA GLY A 12 7.80 -1.26 3.72
C GLY A 12 8.16 -2.24 2.60
N HIS A 13 7.89 -1.89 1.34
CA HIS A 13 8.12 -2.74 0.18
C HIS A 13 8.61 -1.94 -1.03
N ASP A 14 9.36 -2.60 -1.90
CA ASP A 14 9.51 -2.17 -3.28
C ASP A 14 8.45 -2.84 -4.17
N MET A 15 8.05 -2.16 -5.25
CA MET A 15 7.06 -2.61 -6.22
C MET A 15 7.72 -2.90 -7.57
N PHE A 16 7.43 -4.07 -8.12
CA PHE A 16 7.67 -4.37 -9.53
C PHE A 16 6.63 -3.66 -10.39
N VAL A 17 7.05 -2.71 -11.22
CA VAL A 17 6.18 -1.99 -12.15
C VAL A 17 6.01 -2.82 -13.42
N LEU A 18 4.86 -3.45 -13.58
CA LEU A 18 4.63 -4.42 -14.66
C LEU A 18 4.27 -3.74 -15.98
N ALA A 19 3.41 -2.73 -15.91
CA ALA A 19 2.96 -1.96 -17.07
C ALA A 19 2.29 -0.67 -16.60
N HIS A 20 2.11 0.25 -17.54
CA HIS A 20 1.32 1.45 -17.35
C HIS A 20 0.68 1.86 -18.68
N GLY A 21 -0.43 2.58 -18.63
CA GLY A 21 -1.17 2.96 -19.81
C GLY A 21 -2.03 4.20 -19.59
N LEU A 22 -2.62 4.68 -20.68
CA LEU A 22 -3.61 5.75 -20.67
C LEU A 22 -5.02 5.16 -20.85
N GLY A 23 -6.03 5.92 -20.45
CA GLY A 23 -7.42 5.49 -20.44
C GLY A 23 -7.74 4.53 -19.30
N ASN A 24 -8.87 3.85 -19.44
CA ASN A 24 -9.33 2.89 -18.45
C ASN A 24 -8.59 1.56 -18.61
N TYR A 25 -8.13 1.01 -17.48
CA TYR A 25 -7.56 -0.31 -17.40
C TYR A 25 -8.59 -1.37 -17.81
N ASP A 26 -8.21 -2.30 -18.68
CA ASP A 26 -8.98 -3.47 -19.08
C ASP A 26 -8.10 -4.71 -18.92
N ALA A 27 -8.40 -5.55 -17.94
CA ALA A 27 -7.61 -6.74 -17.66
C ALA A 27 -7.55 -7.74 -18.82
N ALA A 28 -8.61 -7.81 -19.66
CA ALA A 28 -8.64 -8.72 -20.80
C ALA A 28 -7.65 -8.32 -21.90
N ARG A 29 -7.32 -7.03 -21.97
CA ARG A 29 -6.38 -6.45 -22.94
C ARG A 29 -4.99 -6.21 -22.34
N ASP A 30 -4.94 -5.57 -21.17
CA ASP A 30 -3.74 -4.91 -20.66
C ASP A 30 -2.80 -5.86 -19.91
N VAL A 31 -3.29 -6.98 -19.36
CA VAL A 31 -2.43 -8.00 -18.70
C VAL A 31 -1.41 -8.57 -19.69
N ALA A 32 -1.77 -8.67 -20.98
CA ALA A 32 -0.86 -9.15 -22.01
C ALA A 32 0.34 -8.21 -22.23
N SER A 33 0.28 -6.95 -21.77
CA SER A 33 1.37 -5.97 -21.87
C SER A 33 2.35 -6.01 -20.70
N TYR A 34 2.11 -6.85 -19.68
CA TYR A 34 2.93 -6.88 -18.47
C TYR A 34 4.34 -7.39 -18.77
N ASN A 35 5.34 -6.63 -18.33
CA ASN A 35 6.71 -7.12 -18.23
C ASN A 35 6.82 -8.06 -17.01
N LEU A 36 6.86 -9.37 -17.26
CA LEU A 36 6.97 -10.41 -16.23
C LEU A 36 8.36 -11.04 -16.15
N VAL A 37 9.34 -10.54 -16.92
CA VAL A 37 10.69 -11.09 -16.98
C VAL A 37 11.65 -10.25 -16.16
N ASP A 38 11.68 -8.94 -16.40
CA ASP A 38 12.57 -8.00 -15.71
C ASP A 38 11.90 -6.62 -15.53
N PRO A 39 10.83 -6.54 -14.71
CA PRO A 39 10.15 -5.28 -14.45
C PRO A 39 10.99 -4.35 -13.55
N PRO A 40 10.93 -3.02 -13.76
CA PRO A 40 11.57 -2.07 -12.86
C PRO A 40 11.08 -2.22 -11.42
N LEU A 41 12.00 -2.25 -10.47
CA LEU A 41 11.72 -2.28 -9.04
C LEU A 41 11.78 -0.85 -8.47
N LYS A 42 10.69 -0.36 -7.87
CA LYS A 42 10.56 1.00 -7.35
C LYS A 42 9.68 1.05 -6.10
N ASN A 43 10.00 1.90 -5.14
CA ASN A 43 9.10 2.23 -4.02
C ASN A 43 8.06 3.30 -4.35
N THR A 44 8.24 4.05 -5.44
CA THR A 44 7.34 5.13 -5.88
C THR A 44 7.17 5.07 -7.39
N VAL A 45 5.92 5.11 -7.86
CA VAL A 45 5.58 5.07 -9.27
C VAL A 45 4.58 6.16 -9.64
N VAL A 46 4.82 6.81 -10.77
CA VAL A 46 3.98 7.89 -11.27
C VAL A 46 2.81 7.30 -12.04
N VAL A 47 1.59 7.47 -11.55
CA VAL A 47 0.37 7.15 -12.29
C VAL A 47 0.07 8.30 -13.26
N PRO A 48 0.04 8.06 -14.58
CA PRO A 48 -0.28 9.10 -15.55
C PRO A 48 -1.69 9.67 -15.34
N ARG A 49 -1.89 10.96 -15.64
CA ARG A 49 -3.23 11.55 -15.72
C ARG A 49 -4.13 10.70 -16.63
N LEU A 50 -5.32 10.38 -16.14
CA LEU A 50 -6.31 9.56 -16.86
C LEU A 50 -5.72 8.23 -17.34
N GLY A 51 -4.81 7.64 -16.57
CA GLY A 51 -4.15 6.39 -16.88
C GLY A 51 -4.11 5.44 -15.69
N TRP A 52 -3.30 4.40 -15.83
CA TRP A 52 -3.17 3.33 -14.85
C TRP A 52 -1.73 2.82 -14.79
N VAL A 53 -1.40 2.18 -13.67
CA VAL A 53 -0.15 1.44 -13.47
C VAL A 53 -0.50 0.11 -12.81
N ALA A 54 0.05 -0.99 -13.32
CA ALA A 54 -0.03 -2.30 -12.69
C ALA A 54 1.28 -2.59 -11.96
N VAL A 55 1.17 -2.93 -10.67
CA VAL A 55 2.30 -3.28 -9.82
C VAL A 55 2.14 -4.66 -9.19
N ARG A 56 3.26 -5.29 -8.84
CA ARG A 56 3.32 -6.43 -7.91
C ARG A 56 4.30 -6.12 -6.80
N PHE A 57 4.04 -6.61 -5.61
CA PHE A 57 4.99 -6.64 -4.52
C PHE A 57 4.80 -7.96 -3.75
N VAL A 58 5.83 -8.37 -3.02
CA VAL A 58 5.75 -9.53 -2.13
C VAL A 58 5.40 -9.01 -0.74
N ALA A 59 4.34 -9.54 -0.14
CA ALA A 59 3.90 -9.18 1.20
C ALA A 59 4.65 -10.03 2.25
N ASP A 60 5.96 -9.84 2.36
CA ASP A 60 6.89 -10.60 3.21
C ASP A 60 7.46 -9.79 4.39
N ASN A 61 6.93 -8.58 4.60
CA ASN A 61 7.30 -7.68 5.67
C ASN A 61 6.06 -7.37 6.53
N PRO A 62 5.81 -8.12 7.62
CA PRO A 62 4.69 -7.91 8.54
C PRO A 62 4.63 -6.47 9.04
N GLY A 63 3.45 -5.88 9.06
CA GLY A 63 3.33 -4.44 9.29
C GLY A 63 2.03 -3.82 8.81
N THR A 64 1.94 -2.52 9.05
CA THR A 64 0.87 -1.65 8.55
C THR A 64 1.50 -0.62 7.63
N TRP A 65 1.32 -0.78 6.32
CA TRP A 65 2.05 -0.02 5.30
C TRP A 65 1.12 0.88 4.50
N TYR A 66 1.42 2.17 4.45
CA TYR A 66 0.68 3.11 3.63
C TYR A 66 1.04 2.91 2.15
N ILE A 67 0.01 2.93 1.30
CA ILE A 67 0.14 3.29 -0.10
C ILE A 67 -0.57 4.62 -0.33
N HIS A 68 0.15 5.64 -0.78
CA HIS A 68 -0.42 6.97 -0.89
C HIS A 68 0.21 7.78 -2.01
N CYS A 69 -0.48 8.84 -2.42
CA CYS A 69 0.11 9.85 -3.27
C CYS A 69 1.17 10.63 -2.46
N HIS A 70 2.38 10.75 -2.99
CA HIS A 70 3.51 11.44 -2.37
C HIS A 70 3.47 12.97 -2.62
N PHE A 71 2.30 13.49 -2.98
CA PHE A 71 2.03 14.93 -2.99
C PHE A 71 1.18 15.27 -1.77
N ASP A 72 1.74 16.02 -0.82
CA ASP A 72 1.17 16.26 0.51
C ASP A 72 -0.27 16.78 0.50
N PHE A 73 -0.62 17.58 -0.51
CA PHE A 73 -1.99 18.04 -0.69
C PHE A 73 -2.96 16.89 -0.99
N HIS A 74 -2.57 15.95 -1.86
CA HIS A 74 -3.39 14.77 -2.15
C HIS A 74 -3.42 13.78 -0.97
N LEU A 75 -2.31 13.62 -0.24
CA LEU A 75 -2.27 12.82 0.99
C LEU A 75 -3.23 13.39 2.05
N SER A 76 -3.14 14.69 2.34
CA SER A 76 -3.99 15.33 3.36
C SER A 76 -5.48 15.37 2.98
N MET A 77 -5.81 15.31 1.68
CA MET A 77 -7.17 15.12 1.18
C MET A 77 -7.65 13.65 1.24
N GLY A 78 -6.83 12.72 1.69
CA GLY A 78 -7.22 11.31 1.88
C GLY A 78 -6.88 10.37 0.72
N MET A 79 -5.98 10.73 -0.19
CA MET A 79 -5.49 9.80 -1.23
C MET A 79 -4.46 8.81 -0.65
N VAL A 80 -4.95 7.92 0.19
CA VAL A 80 -4.19 6.91 0.93
C VAL A 80 -5.02 5.64 1.11
N ALA A 81 -4.36 4.50 1.07
CA ALA A 81 -4.87 3.22 1.56
C ALA A 81 -3.78 2.53 2.40
N VAL A 82 -4.16 1.46 3.09
CA VAL A 82 -3.26 0.73 4.00
C VAL A 82 -3.28 -0.74 3.66
N PHE A 83 -2.09 -1.34 3.55
CA PHE A 83 -1.91 -2.78 3.58
C PHE A 83 -1.56 -3.22 4.99
N ILE A 84 -2.28 -4.23 5.48
CA ILE A 84 -1.93 -4.93 6.72
C ILE A 84 -1.37 -6.28 6.29
N VAL A 85 -0.08 -6.45 6.53
CA VAL A 85 0.64 -7.70 6.27
C VAL A 85 0.71 -8.43 7.61
N GLU A 86 0.03 -9.58 7.65
CA GLU A 86 -0.05 -10.43 8.85
C GLU A 86 1.29 -11.07 9.18
N ASP A 87 1.44 -11.47 10.44
CA ASP A 87 2.58 -12.25 10.87
C ASP A 87 2.66 -13.60 10.14
N GLY A 88 3.88 -14.00 9.82
CA GLY A 88 4.21 -15.32 9.31
C GLY A 88 4.25 -16.40 10.40
N SER A 89 4.79 -17.56 10.03
CA SER A 89 4.81 -18.75 10.89
C SER A 89 5.98 -18.83 11.87
N THR A 90 6.95 -17.92 11.75
CA THR A 90 8.18 -17.91 12.56
C THR A 90 8.39 -16.55 13.21
N VAL A 91 9.17 -16.51 14.29
CA VAL A 91 9.50 -15.25 15.00
C VAL A 91 10.16 -14.23 14.08
N ASP A 92 11.03 -14.67 13.18
CA ASP A 92 11.72 -13.78 12.21
C ASP A 92 10.77 -13.23 11.13
N THR A 93 9.60 -13.84 10.99
CA THR A 93 8.54 -13.41 10.07
C THR A 93 7.36 -12.80 10.83
N SER A 94 7.56 -12.35 12.07
CA SER A 94 6.52 -11.70 12.89
C SER A 94 6.98 -10.32 13.33
N LEU A 95 6.03 -9.40 13.53
CA LEU A 95 6.35 -8.10 14.12
C LEU A 95 6.91 -8.27 15.54
N PRO A 96 8.02 -7.59 15.89
CA PRO A 96 8.45 -7.51 17.28
C PRO A 96 7.42 -6.74 18.12
N PRO A 97 7.42 -6.92 19.46
CA PRO A 97 6.58 -6.11 20.33
C PRO A 97 6.93 -4.61 20.17
N PRO A 98 5.94 -3.71 20.33
CA PRO A 98 6.19 -2.27 20.28
C PRO A 98 7.27 -1.82 21.28
N PRO A 99 8.14 -0.86 20.91
CA PRO A 99 9.09 -0.25 21.85
C PRO A 99 8.39 0.32 23.10
N GLU A 100 9.04 0.25 24.26
CA GLU A 100 8.45 0.69 25.55
C GLU A 100 8.10 2.20 25.57
N ASP A 101 8.83 3.00 24.80
CA ASP A 101 8.67 4.44 24.67
C ASP A 101 7.72 4.86 23.55
N LEU A 102 7.07 3.90 22.87
CA LEU A 102 6.10 4.21 21.81
C LEU A 102 4.94 5.04 22.39
N PRO A 103 4.66 6.25 21.84
CA PRO A 103 3.57 7.10 22.32
C PRO A 103 2.22 6.37 22.27
N LYS A 104 1.48 6.42 23.37
CA LYS A 104 0.18 5.77 23.47
C LYS A 104 -0.92 6.75 23.05
N CYS A 105 -1.96 6.24 22.42
CA CYS A 105 -3.15 7.05 22.17
C CYS A 105 -3.68 7.61 23.49
N GLY A 106 -3.99 8.92 23.53
CA GLY A 106 -4.51 9.59 24.72
C GLY A 106 -3.48 9.95 25.80
N SER A 107 -2.17 9.67 25.63
CA SER A 107 -1.14 10.10 26.58
C SER A 107 -0.72 11.57 26.43
N ASN A 108 -1.24 12.29 25.43
CA ASN A 108 -0.93 13.70 25.22
C ASN A 108 -1.71 14.59 26.19
N LYS A 109 -0.98 15.22 27.13
CA LYS A 109 -1.45 16.37 27.93
C LYS A 109 -1.51 17.69 27.13
N GLY A 110 -1.57 17.63 25.81
CA GLY A 110 -1.69 18.78 24.90
C GLY A 110 -2.52 18.37 23.69
N GLY A 111 -3.79 18.74 23.71
CA GLY A 111 -4.81 18.31 22.75
C GLY A 111 -4.49 18.67 21.31
N LEU A 112 -4.09 17.67 20.55
CA LEU A 112 -4.49 17.58 19.15
C LEU A 112 -5.43 16.39 19.07
N ASP A 113 -6.72 16.66 19.25
CA ASP A 113 -7.79 15.78 18.81
C ASP A 113 -7.70 15.69 17.28
N LEU A 114 -6.81 14.82 16.79
CA LEU A 114 -6.82 14.45 15.38
C LEU A 114 -8.17 13.75 15.15
N PRO A 115 -8.97 14.19 14.16
CA PRO A 115 -10.20 13.49 13.84
C PRO A 115 -9.84 12.02 13.55
N PRO A 116 -10.67 11.05 13.99
CA PRO A 116 -10.44 9.66 13.67
C PRO A 116 -10.26 9.55 12.15
N VAL A 117 -9.09 9.09 11.72
CA VAL A 117 -8.90 8.68 10.34
C VAL A 117 -9.84 7.50 10.16
N GLU A 118 -10.93 7.67 9.41
CA GLU A 118 -11.77 6.55 9.01
C GLU A 118 -10.93 5.64 8.11
N PHE A 119 -10.29 4.65 8.72
CA PHE A 119 -9.69 3.55 8.00
C PHE A 119 -10.82 2.68 7.46
N PHE A 120 -11.18 2.90 6.20
CA PHE A 120 -11.94 1.90 5.44
C PHE A 120 -11.06 0.67 5.29
N TYR A 121 -11.30 -0.32 6.14
CA TYR A 121 -10.64 -1.61 6.06
C TYR A 121 -11.17 -2.33 4.82
N LEU A 122 -10.46 -2.24 3.69
CA LEU A 122 -10.71 -3.10 2.54
C LEU A 122 -10.17 -4.50 2.89
N GLN A 123 -10.96 -5.27 3.64
CA GLN A 123 -10.68 -6.70 3.81
C GLN A 123 -10.82 -7.35 2.43
N ASN A 124 -9.70 -7.68 1.79
CA ASN A 124 -9.73 -8.47 0.58
C ASN A 124 -10.13 -9.91 0.97
N GLU A 125 -11.33 -10.35 0.62
CA GLU A 125 -11.84 -11.69 0.92
C GLU A 125 -10.98 -12.83 0.31
N GLN A 126 -10.04 -12.49 -0.56
CA GLN A 126 -9.20 -13.45 -1.31
C GLN A 126 -8.00 -14.02 -0.53
N SER A 127 -7.63 -13.48 0.65
CA SER A 127 -6.50 -14.04 1.43
C SER A 127 -6.89 -15.20 2.36
N ARG A 128 -8.18 -15.49 2.52
CA ARG A 128 -8.67 -16.60 3.36
C ARG A 128 -8.47 -17.95 2.65
N LYS A 129 -7.23 -18.34 2.39
CA LYS A 129 -6.90 -19.76 2.17
C LYS A 129 -7.14 -20.47 3.49
N THR A 130 -8.18 -21.28 3.54
CA THR A 130 -8.41 -22.25 4.61
C THR A 130 -7.16 -23.13 4.72
N VAL A 131 -6.43 -23.01 5.83
CA VAL A 131 -5.55 -24.09 6.28
C VAL A 131 -6.49 -25.23 6.68
N PRO A 132 -6.53 -26.38 5.99
CA PRO A 132 -7.32 -27.52 6.45
C PRO A 132 -6.63 -28.04 7.70
N GLY A 133 -7.32 -28.00 8.83
CA GLY A 133 -6.81 -28.55 10.07
C GLY A 133 -6.52 -30.05 9.96
N LYS A 134 -5.32 -30.45 10.35
CA LYS A 134 -5.08 -31.64 11.17
C LYS A 134 -3.70 -31.57 11.82
#